data_AF-A0A6V7M9J7-F1
#
_entry.id   AF-A0A6V7M9J7-F1
#
_cell.length_a   1.000
_cell.length_b   1.000
_cell.length_c   1.000
_cell.angle_alpha   90.00
_cell.angle_beta   90.00
_cell.angle_gamma   90.00
#
_symmetry.space_group_name_H-M   'P 1'
#
loop_
_entity.id
_entity.type
_entity.pdbx_description
1 polymer ?
#
loop_
_entity_poly.entity_id
_entity_poly.type
_entity_poly.pdbx_seq_one_letter_code
_entity_poly.pdbx_strand_id
1 'polypeptide(L)' 'VLPPGLSAKALGGVFEVDWVCRKELPFTSTLHLYNPWNDGKQVKIGRDGQEIEPRVAEELCRLFPEDD' A
#
# COMPACT_ATOMS: atom_id res chain seq x y z
N VAL A 1 2.50 19.91 2.38
CA VAL A 1 3.70 20.61 1.86
C VAL A 1 4.62 19.54 1.27
N LEU A 2 5.14 19.71 0.05
CA LEU A 2 6.02 18.70 -0.57
C LEU A 2 7.35 18.58 0.19
N PRO A 3 7.97 17.39 0.24
CA PRO A 3 9.29 17.22 0.83
C PRO A 3 10.32 18.17 0.19
N PRO A 4 11.30 18.67 0.96
CA PRO A 4 12.41 19.45 0.40
C PRO A 4 13.09 18.69 -0.75
N GLY A 5 13.18 19.31 -1.93
CA GLY A 5 13.79 18.71 -3.13
C GLY A 5 12.78 18.09 -4.12
N LEU A 6 11.50 17.95 -3.75
CA LEU A 6 10.46 17.50 -4.68
C LEU A 6 9.70 18.70 -5.26
N SER A 7 9.98 19.03 -6.52
CA SER A 7 9.23 20.10 -7.20
C SER A 7 7.80 19.62 -7.52
N ALA A 8 6.82 20.52 -7.54
CA ALA A 8 5.45 20.18 -7.97
C ALA A 8 5.40 19.61 -9.40
N LYS A 9 6.38 19.95 -10.26
CA LYS A 9 6.54 19.37 -11.60
C LYS A 9 7.02 17.92 -11.61
N ALA A 10 7.53 17.41 -10.48
CA ALA A 10 7.98 16.03 -10.36
C ALA A 10 6.83 15.05 -10.08
N LEU A 11 5.65 15.57 -9.67
CA LEU A 11 4.43 14.78 -9.55
C LEU A 11 3.72 14.70 -10.90
N GLY A 12 3.12 13.55 -11.19
CA GLY A 12 2.30 13.34 -12.38
C GLY A 12 0.92 14.01 -12.27
N GLY A 13 -0.05 13.49 -13.03
CA GLY A 13 -1.45 13.90 -12.92
C GLY A 13 -2.06 13.56 -11.56
N VAL A 14 -3.18 14.21 -11.25
CA VAL A 14 -3.98 13.93 -10.05
C VAL A 14 -5.07 12.93 -10.43
N PHE A 15 -5.33 11.98 -9.53
CA PHE A 15 -6.45 11.06 -9.60
C PHE A 15 -7.26 11.16 -8.31
N GLU A 16 -8.58 11.04 -8.43
CA GLU A 16 -9.48 11.02 -7.28
C GLU A 16 -9.53 9.61 -6.69
N VAL A 17 -9.59 9.52 -5.36
CA VAL A 17 -9.70 8.25 -4.63
C VAL A 17 -10.76 8.39 -3.55
N ASP A 18 -11.54 7.33 -3.38
CA ASP A 18 -12.44 7.17 -2.24
C ASP A 18 -11.74 6.32 -1.18
N TRP A 19 -11.65 6.85 0.04
CA TRP A 19 -11.04 6.12 1.16
C TRP A 19 -11.96 5.00 1.61
N VAL A 20 -11.48 3.75 1.53
CA VAL A 20 -12.17 2.58 2.09
C VAL A 20 -11.88 2.45 3.59
N CYS A 21 -10.64 2.69 4.01
CA CYS A 21 -10.23 2.71 5.41
C CYS A 21 -9.09 3.72 5.62
N ARG A 22 -9.20 4.55 6.66
CA ARG A 22 -8.23 5.58 7.06
C ARG A 22 -7.45 5.17 8.33
N LYS A 23 -7.78 4.03 8.93
CA LYS A 23 -7.11 3.51 10.13
C LYS A 23 -5.79 2.83 9.74
N GLU A 24 -4.81 2.90 10.64
CA GLU A 24 -3.51 2.28 10.42
C GLU A 24 -3.54 0.76 10.65
N LEU A 25 -2.75 0.01 9.87
CA LEU A 25 -2.51 -1.42 10.05
C LEU A 25 -1.02 -1.66 10.37
N PRO A 26 -0.66 -2.16 11.55
CA PRO A 26 0.73 -2.46 11.89
C PRO A 26 1.32 -3.56 10.98
N PHE A 27 2.57 -3.40 10.54
CA PHE A 27 3.26 -4.43 9.74
C PHE A 27 3.46 -5.76 10.47
N THR A 28 3.39 -5.78 11.79
CA THR A 28 3.40 -7.03 12.56
C THR A 28 2.18 -7.91 12.25
N SER A 29 1.06 -7.30 11.87
CA SER A 29 -0.17 -8.01 11.49
C SER A 29 -0.08 -8.65 10.10
N THR A 30 0.88 -8.23 9.26
CA THR A 30 1.01 -8.69 7.87
C THR A 30 2.21 -9.61 7.65
N LEU A 31 2.86 -10.09 8.72
CA LEU A 31 4.10 -10.89 8.62
C LEU A 31 3.94 -12.21 7.87
N HIS A 32 2.71 -12.72 7.80
CA HIS A 32 2.34 -13.96 7.13
C HIS A 32 2.04 -13.76 5.62
N LEU A 33 1.95 -12.52 5.15
CA LEU A 33 1.62 -12.21 3.76
C LEU A 33 2.90 -11.97 2.93
N TYR A 34 3.02 -12.74 1.84
CA TYR A 34 4.14 -12.68 0.90
C TYR A 34 3.59 -12.46 -0.50
N ASN A 35 4.17 -11.54 -1.26
CA ASN A 35 3.73 -11.19 -2.61
C ASN A 35 4.51 -11.99 -3.67
N PRO A 36 3.90 -12.97 -4.36
CA PRO A 36 4.55 -13.73 -5.42
C PRO A 36 5.05 -12.86 -6.58
N TRP A 37 4.42 -11.70 -6.81
CA TRP A 37 4.81 -10.76 -7.87
C TRP A 37 5.99 -9.86 -7.50
N ASN A 38 6.57 -10.06 -6.31
CA ASN A 38 7.81 -9.42 -5.87
C ASN A 38 8.77 -10.45 -5.24
N ASP A 39 9.12 -11.50 -5.99
CA ASP A 39 10.03 -12.57 -5.59
C ASP A 39 9.61 -13.30 -4.29
N GLY A 40 8.32 -13.29 -3.96
CA GLY A 40 7.83 -13.85 -2.70
C GLY A 40 8.34 -13.11 -1.46
N LYS A 41 8.69 -11.82 -1.57
CA LYS A 41 9.02 -10.98 -0.40
C LYS A 41 7.75 -10.67 0.41
N GLN A 42 7.93 -10.35 1.69
CA GLN A 42 6.82 -9.91 2.54
C GLN A 42 6.11 -8.71 1.93
N VAL A 43 4.78 -8.64 2.08
CA VAL A 43 3.94 -7.61 1.42
C VAL A 43 4.34 -6.17 1.77
N LYS A 44 4.94 -5.95 2.95
CA LYS A 44 5.48 -4.65 3.38
C LYS A 44 6.71 -4.17 2.59
N ILE A 45 7.31 -5.04 1.77
CA ILE A 45 8.53 -4.76 1.00
C ILE A 45 8.12 -4.52 -0.45
N GLY A 46 8.34 -3.31 -0.93
CA GLY A 46 8.06 -2.90 -2.31
C GLY A 46 8.59 -1.51 -2.59
N ARG A 47 8.82 -1.19 -3.87
CA ARG A 47 8.98 0.20 -4.31
C ARG A 47 7.59 0.81 -4.51
N ASP A 48 7.55 2.14 -4.60
CA ASP A 48 6.32 2.83 -5.01
C ASP A 48 5.84 2.30 -6.36
N GLY A 49 4.54 2.04 -6.48
CA GLY A 49 3.93 1.41 -7.65
C GLY A 49 4.12 -0.11 -7.80
N GLN A 50 4.69 -0.82 -6.81
CA GLN A 50 4.76 -2.29 -6.86
C GLN A 50 3.36 -2.91 -6.80
N GLU A 51 3.01 -3.67 -7.83
CA GLU A 51 1.75 -4.43 -7.87
C GLU A 51 1.77 -5.61 -6.89
N ILE A 52 0.62 -5.93 -6.31
CA ILE A 52 0.43 -7.04 -5.36
C ILE A 52 -0.51 -8.07 -5.99
N GLU A 53 -0.15 -9.35 -5.87
CA GLU A 53 -1.01 -10.43 -6.35
C GLU A 53 -2.44 -10.33 -5.73
N PRO A 54 -3.52 -10.46 -6.53
CA PRO A 54 -4.88 -10.16 -6.09
C PRO A 54 -5.35 -10.86 -4.83
N ARG A 55 -5.00 -12.15 -4.63
CA ARG A 55 -5.42 -12.89 -3.43
C ARG A 55 -4.70 -12.37 -2.19
N VAL A 56 -3.40 -12.09 -2.30
CA VAL A 56 -2.61 -11.49 -1.21
C VAL A 56 -3.13 -10.08 -0.88
N ALA A 57 -3.48 -9.29 -1.90
CA ALA A 57 -4.04 -7.96 -1.71
C ALA A 57 -5.41 -8.01 -1.01
N GLU A 58 -6.27 -8.94 -1.41
CA GLU A 58 -7.59 -9.14 -0.80
C GLU A 58 -7.47 -9.55 0.69
N GLU A 59 -6.55 -10.47 1.00
CA GLU A 59 -6.23 -10.84 2.39
C GLU A 59 -5.69 -9.64 3.19
N LEU A 60 -4.78 -8.85 2.60
CA LEU A 60 -4.27 -7.63 3.23
C LEU A 60 -5.40 -6.64 3.56
N CYS A 61 -6.32 -6.40 2.63
CA CYS A 61 -7.46 -5.50 2.84
C CYS A 61 -8.35 -5.96 4.00
N ARG A 62 -8.55 -7.27 4.19
CA ARG A 62 -9.35 -7.83 5.29
C ARG A 62 -8.72 -7.65 6.68
N LEU A 63 -7.42 -7.36 6.76
CA LEU A 63 -6.73 -7.15 8.04
C LEU A 63 -6.93 -5.74 8.61
N PHE A 64 -7.37 -4.78 7.78
CA PHE A 64 -7.68 -3.44 8.26
C PHE A 64 -8.90 -3.47 9.20
N PRO A 65 -8.90 -2.68 10.28
CA PRO A 65 -10.09 -2.50 11.09
C PRO A 65 -11.17 -1.77 10.29
N GLU A 66 -12.44 -1.97 10.67
CA GLU A 66 -13.55 -1.19 10.12
C GLU A 66 -13.33 0.30 10.40
N ASP A 67 -13.53 1.13 9.38
CA ASP A 67 -13.46 2.59 9.49
C ASP A 67 -14.84 3.16 9.85
N ASP A 68 -14.87 4.26 10.62
CA ASP A 68 -16.11 4.89 11.13
C ASP A 68 -16.62 6.02 10.21
#